data_AF-A0A3B4W9F9-F1
#
_entry.id   AF-A0A3B4W9F9-F1
#
_cell.length_a   1.000
_cell.length_b   1.000
_cell.length_c   1.000
_cell.angle_alpha   90.00
_cell.angle_beta   90.00
_cell.angle_gamma   90.00
#
_symmetry.space_group_name_H-M   'P 1'
#
loop_
_entity.id
_entity.type
_entity.pdbx_description
1 polymer ?
#
loop_
_entity_poly.entity_id
_entity_poly.type
_entity_poly.pdbx_seq_one_letter_code
_entity_poly.pdbx_strand_id
1 'polypeptide(L)'
;MKEEDQAPDPVDQHHCNGGIKEESFIERDHKTEIKEENQDPSSASSQFSHTDQPWRTVDDEDVEPAALAFMPIRQPGPQQETRQARTPLDFFKLFFTDAVFRTLLKNTNAYGAKKQEGSKTAWRDLTVNDLFSYLAMVVYMGLVKCSAMVDYWKGSRLYNFPLPASIISRNKFLNICRTLHISSIKDDEKNDAKRGTPEYDRLCKIKPLYNQIVKACKTHFQPGQHISIDERMVASKAKISMKQYVRNKPMKWGYKLFVLADSSCGYTWNFHVYEGKSSVTGKGMSYDSVMSLMEFDNLGTGYHLYVDNFYTSTHLFQDLLAKKVGACGTFHRNRVGFPKNQANDFTRDTARGTMRWIRDGDLLFVKWMDTREVAMCSTIHKAYSGDVVHRRVKRAGNWVKTDVPIPAPVREYNQHMGGVDLSDALIGYYSVIHKTRKWYRTFFYHFLDIAVVNAYILYTKCESAPAMTQKEFRQALVEELANKGSVSSSIPKNSRYIAPCGPMAPHKFAAFLLSCTFICAAPRCCRKNETHLTSKLWTLGNYMRHFSLL
;
A
#
# COMPACT_ATOMS: atom_id res chain seq x y z
N MET A 1 -34.45 15.84 -25.29
CA MET A 1 -34.65 14.38 -25.42
C MET A 1 -34.88 13.86 -24.01
N LYS A 2 -35.85 12.96 -23.78
CA LYS A 2 -36.42 12.73 -22.43
C LYS A 2 -35.38 12.28 -21.40
N GLU A 3 -35.53 12.79 -20.19
CA GLU A 3 -34.91 12.24 -18.98
C GLU A 3 -35.83 11.12 -18.43
N GLU A 4 -35.23 10.07 -17.88
CA GLU A 4 -35.92 9.08 -17.05
C GLU A 4 -35.21 9.03 -15.69
N ASP A 5 -35.96 9.27 -14.61
CA ASP A 5 -35.47 9.13 -13.25
C ASP A 5 -35.30 7.65 -12.90
N GLN A 6 -34.13 7.29 -12.37
CA GLN A 6 -33.92 6.03 -11.65
C GLN A 6 -33.33 6.32 -10.26
N ALA A 7 -33.94 5.72 -9.24
CA ALA A 7 -33.63 5.96 -7.85
C ALA A 7 -32.20 5.51 -7.47
N PRO A 8 -31.57 6.13 -6.46
CA PRO A 8 -30.23 5.76 -6.02
C PRO A 8 -30.25 4.49 -5.15
N ASP A 9 -29.43 3.50 -5.52
CA ASP A 9 -29.17 2.31 -4.71
C ASP A 9 -28.55 2.63 -3.32
N PRO A 10 -28.71 1.75 -2.31
CA PRO A 10 -28.19 1.97 -0.96
C PRO A 10 -26.67 2.18 -0.87
N VAL A 11 -26.25 2.92 0.15
CA VAL A 11 -24.82 3.21 0.41
C VAL A 11 -24.28 2.33 1.54
N ASP A 12 -23.52 1.29 1.18
CA ASP A 12 -22.75 0.51 2.16
C ASP A 12 -21.72 1.40 2.89
N GLN A 13 -21.82 1.44 4.22
CA GLN A 13 -20.91 2.18 5.11
C GLN A 13 -20.01 1.23 5.89
N HIS A 14 -18.96 0.70 5.25
CA HIS A 14 -17.94 -0.06 5.98
C HIS A 14 -17.11 0.83 6.90
N HIS A 15 -17.34 0.70 8.21
CA HIS A 15 -16.45 1.20 9.25
C HIS A 15 -15.25 0.26 9.39
N CYS A 16 -14.03 0.80 9.23
CA CYS A 16 -12.80 0.07 9.52
C CYS A 16 -12.38 0.36 10.96
N ASN A 17 -12.50 -0.63 11.85
CA ASN A 17 -12.02 -0.53 13.22
C ASN A 17 -10.71 -1.31 13.35
N GLY A 18 -9.59 -0.61 13.54
CA GLY A 18 -8.24 -1.19 13.46
C GLY A 18 -7.80 -1.84 14.77
N GLY A 19 -7.65 -3.16 14.77
CA GLY A 19 -6.95 -3.90 15.83
C GLY A 19 -5.98 -4.89 15.19
N ILE A 20 -4.67 -4.65 15.33
CA ILE A 20 -3.64 -5.54 14.82
C ILE A 20 -3.58 -6.77 15.73
N LYS A 21 -3.67 -7.96 15.13
CA LYS A 21 -3.34 -9.23 15.76
C LYS A 21 -2.12 -9.82 15.08
N GLU A 22 -1.33 -10.55 15.85
CA GLU A 22 -0.32 -11.48 15.33
C GLU A 22 -1.00 -12.76 14.81
N GLU A 23 -1.56 -12.68 13.61
CA GLU A 23 -1.99 -13.85 12.83
C GLU A 23 -1.01 -14.00 11.64
N SER A 24 -0.46 -15.20 11.43
CA SER A 24 0.66 -15.36 10.48
C SER A 24 0.23 -15.19 9.03
N PHE A 25 1.01 -14.41 8.28
CA PHE A 25 0.72 -13.88 6.93
C PHE A 25 0.16 -14.91 5.92
N ILE A 26 0.53 -16.19 6.05
CA ILE A 26 0.06 -17.32 5.23
C ILE A 26 -1.45 -17.57 5.30
N GLU A 27 -2.14 -17.22 6.38
CA GLU A 27 -3.58 -17.55 6.53
C GLU A 27 -4.52 -16.68 5.69
N ARG A 28 -3.99 -15.81 4.81
CA ARG A 28 -4.78 -15.21 3.72
C ARG A 28 -5.09 -16.24 2.64
N ASP A 29 -6.38 -16.40 2.33
CA ASP A 29 -6.88 -17.40 1.40
C ASP A 29 -6.62 -16.99 -0.07
N HIS A 30 -5.39 -17.19 -0.55
CA HIS A 30 -4.98 -17.00 -1.96
C HIS A 30 -5.59 -18.08 -2.88
N LYS A 31 -6.92 -18.19 -2.89
CA LYS A 31 -7.66 -18.84 -3.97
C LYS A 31 -7.62 -17.94 -5.21
N THR A 32 -6.55 -18.09 -5.98
CA THR A 32 -6.34 -17.47 -7.29
C THR A 32 -7.21 -18.16 -8.36
N GLU A 33 -8.53 -18.19 -8.14
CA GLU A 33 -9.49 -18.38 -9.24
C GLU A 33 -9.59 -17.08 -10.06
N ILE A 34 -8.48 -16.77 -10.74
CA ILE A 34 -8.48 -15.87 -11.89
C ILE A 34 -8.68 -16.78 -13.11
N LYS A 35 -9.81 -16.65 -13.81
CA LYS A 35 -9.98 -17.25 -15.15
C LYS A 35 -9.21 -16.42 -16.17
N GLU A 36 -7.88 -16.49 -16.08
CA GLU A 36 -7.00 -16.13 -17.19
C GLU A 36 -6.34 -17.41 -17.67
N GLU A 37 -6.75 -17.87 -18.85
CA GLU A 37 -5.98 -18.86 -19.59
C GLU A 37 -4.63 -18.25 -19.94
N ASN A 38 -3.59 -18.72 -19.26
CA ASN A 38 -2.22 -18.60 -19.76
C ASN A 38 -2.09 -19.58 -20.93
N GLN A 39 -2.45 -19.12 -22.12
CA GLN A 39 -1.97 -19.72 -23.37
C GLN A 39 -0.51 -19.30 -23.55
N ASP A 40 0.37 -19.93 -22.77
CA ASP A 40 1.83 -19.78 -22.93
C ASP A 40 2.24 -20.35 -24.31
N PRO A 41 3.08 -19.66 -25.11
CA PRO A 41 3.45 -20.13 -26.44
C PRO A 41 4.21 -21.46 -26.39
N SER A 42 3.79 -22.45 -27.19
CA SER A 42 4.47 -23.74 -27.32
C SER A 42 5.89 -23.54 -27.88
N SER A 43 6.87 -23.54 -27.00
CA SER A 43 8.30 -23.43 -27.28
C SER A 43 9.07 -24.47 -26.46
N ALA A 44 10.25 -24.84 -26.95
CA ALA A 44 10.94 -26.10 -26.65
C ALA A 44 10.94 -26.53 -25.17
N SER A 45 10.58 -27.80 -24.92
CA SER A 45 10.70 -28.42 -23.60
C SER A 45 12.16 -28.54 -23.18
N SER A 46 12.59 -27.69 -22.24
CA SER A 46 13.75 -28.00 -21.42
C SER A 46 13.47 -29.28 -20.62
N GLN A 47 14.32 -30.29 -20.80
CA GLN A 47 14.17 -31.57 -20.12
C GLN A 47 14.59 -31.42 -18.66
N PHE A 48 13.61 -31.35 -17.74
CA PHE A 48 13.87 -31.54 -16.31
C PHE A 48 14.40 -32.97 -16.09
N SER A 49 15.64 -33.11 -15.64
CA SER A 49 16.33 -34.40 -15.56
C SER A 49 15.89 -35.30 -14.39
N HIS A 50 15.12 -34.76 -13.43
CA HIS A 50 14.85 -35.41 -12.14
C HIS A 50 13.37 -35.36 -11.68
N THR A 51 12.42 -35.49 -12.61
CA THR A 51 10.98 -35.49 -12.28
C THR A 51 10.53 -36.61 -11.34
N ASP A 52 11.31 -37.70 -11.26
CA ASP A 52 10.88 -38.98 -10.69
C ASP A 52 11.47 -39.26 -9.29
N GLN A 53 12.36 -38.40 -8.78
CA GLN A 53 12.91 -38.55 -7.43
C GLN A 53 11.84 -38.27 -6.36
N PRO A 54 11.69 -39.10 -5.31
CA PRO A 54 10.74 -38.88 -4.23
C PRO A 54 11.12 -37.66 -3.39
N TRP A 55 10.15 -37.03 -2.71
CA TRP A 55 10.44 -35.87 -1.88
C TRP A 55 11.18 -36.28 -0.59
N ARG A 56 12.22 -35.54 -0.26
CA ARG A 56 13.04 -35.68 0.95
C ARG A 56 12.31 -35.16 2.20
N THR A 57 12.67 -35.63 3.39
CA THR A 57 12.12 -35.20 4.69
C THR A 57 13.01 -34.15 5.38
N VAL A 58 12.67 -33.78 6.62
CA VAL A 58 13.49 -32.94 7.49
C VAL A 58 14.81 -33.63 7.92
N ASP A 59 14.87 -34.95 7.79
CA ASP A 59 15.96 -35.82 8.24
C ASP A 59 17.03 -36.04 7.15
N ASP A 60 16.68 -35.78 5.88
CA ASP A 60 17.61 -35.80 4.74
C ASP A 60 18.48 -34.54 4.73
N GLU A 61 19.79 -34.68 4.53
CA GLU A 61 20.68 -33.53 4.41
C GLU A 61 20.43 -32.71 3.12
N ASP A 62 20.39 -31.39 3.30
CA ASP A 62 20.35 -30.40 2.22
C ASP A 62 21.61 -29.51 2.21
N VAL A 63 21.98 -29.07 1.01
CA VAL A 63 23.15 -28.22 0.75
C VAL A 63 22.78 -26.75 0.98
N GLU A 64 23.63 -26.01 1.68
CA GLU A 64 23.47 -24.56 1.82
C GLU A 64 23.80 -23.86 0.48
N PRO A 65 22.91 -23.02 -0.07
CA PRO A 65 23.18 -22.33 -1.33
C PRO A 65 24.31 -21.31 -1.20
N ALA A 66 24.98 -21.01 -2.31
CA ALA A 66 26.09 -20.06 -2.33
C ALA A 66 25.61 -18.64 -1.95
N ALA A 67 26.12 -18.10 -0.84
CA ALA A 67 25.72 -16.80 -0.32
C ALA A 67 26.01 -15.67 -1.33
N LEU A 68 24.97 -14.93 -1.72
CA LEU A 68 25.10 -13.81 -2.64
C LEU A 68 25.64 -12.58 -1.90
N ALA A 69 26.82 -12.11 -2.27
CA ALA A 69 27.41 -10.91 -1.70
C ALA A 69 26.53 -9.68 -1.97
N PHE A 70 26.02 -9.06 -0.90
CA PHE A 70 25.20 -7.85 -0.99
C PHE A 70 26.04 -6.65 -1.43
N MET A 71 25.86 -6.26 -2.69
CA MET A 71 26.59 -5.17 -3.36
C MET A 71 25.58 -4.21 -3.99
N PRO A 72 24.90 -3.38 -3.18
CA PRO A 72 24.05 -2.31 -3.68
C PRO A 72 24.90 -1.21 -4.34
N ILE A 73 24.37 -0.53 -5.36
CA ILE A 73 25.10 0.54 -6.07
C ILE A 73 25.46 1.72 -5.15
N ARG A 74 24.74 1.87 -4.04
CA ARG A 74 24.90 2.95 -3.05
C ARG A 74 24.67 2.39 -1.64
N GLN A 75 25.04 3.15 -0.61
CA GLN A 75 24.72 2.79 0.77
C GLN A 75 23.19 2.70 0.97
N PRO A 76 22.66 1.63 1.60
CA PRO A 76 21.24 1.49 1.91
C PRO A 76 20.66 2.68 2.72
N GLY A 77 19.36 2.93 2.56
CA GLY A 77 18.64 4.00 3.24
C GLY A 77 18.65 5.35 2.49
N PRO A 78 18.41 6.47 3.20
CA PRO A 78 18.40 7.81 2.62
C PRO A 78 19.77 8.23 2.05
N GLN A 79 19.74 8.75 0.83
CA GLN A 79 20.92 9.15 0.06
C GLN A 79 21.46 10.53 0.49
N GLN A 80 22.69 10.88 0.11
CA GLN A 80 23.39 12.05 0.67
C GLN A 80 22.65 13.38 0.46
N GLU A 81 22.08 13.62 -0.73
CA GLU A 81 21.25 14.80 -1.01
C GLU A 81 19.97 14.82 -0.16
N THR A 82 19.34 13.65 0.03
CA THR A 82 18.15 13.47 0.86
C THR A 82 18.39 13.88 2.32
N ARG A 83 19.60 13.67 2.85
CA ARG A 83 19.98 14.02 4.23
C ARG A 83 20.11 15.53 4.48
N GLN A 84 19.98 16.37 3.45
CA GLN A 84 19.98 17.83 3.59
C GLN A 84 18.58 18.38 3.94
N ALA A 85 17.51 17.63 3.64
CA ALA A 85 16.14 18.00 3.98
C ALA A 85 15.93 17.99 5.50
N ARG A 86 15.20 18.98 6.03
CA ARG A 86 14.96 19.12 7.48
C ARG A 86 13.49 19.20 7.83
N THR A 87 12.67 19.86 7.02
CA THR A 87 11.23 19.98 7.26
C THR A 87 10.43 18.98 6.41
N PRO A 88 9.19 18.61 6.81
CA PRO A 88 8.28 17.83 5.98
C PRO A 88 8.10 18.37 4.55
N LEU A 89 8.09 19.69 4.34
CA LEU A 89 8.09 20.29 3.00
C LEU A 89 9.38 20.00 2.22
N ASP A 90 10.56 20.04 2.85
CA ASP A 90 11.82 19.70 2.17
C ASP A 90 11.79 18.26 1.64
N PHE A 91 11.43 17.29 2.50
CA PHE A 91 11.32 15.88 2.13
C PHE A 91 10.24 15.66 1.05
N PHE A 92 9.13 16.40 1.10
CA PHE A 92 8.10 16.36 0.06
C PHE A 92 8.60 16.93 -1.28
N LYS A 93 9.38 18.02 -1.25
CA LYS A 93 9.95 18.68 -2.44
C LYS A 93 10.98 17.83 -3.19
N LEU A 94 11.51 16.76 -2.61
CA LEU A 94 12.31 15.75 -3.31
C LEU A 94 11.49 15.07 -4.43
N PHE A 95 10.20 14.83 -4.18
CA PHE A 95 9.27 14.22 -5.14
C PHE A 95 8.54 15.27 -5.99
N PHE A 96 8.05 16.33 -5.34
CA PHE A 96 7.44 17.48 -5.99
C PHE A 96 8.46 18.62 -6.12
N THR A 97 9.45 18.43 -6.97
CA THR A 97 10.49 19.43 -7.26
C THR A 97 9.90 20.68 -7.91
N ASP A 98 10.64 21.81 -7.89
CA ASP A 98 10.18 23.04 -8.57
C ASP A 98 10.01 22.86 -10.09
N ALA A 99 10.68 21.86 -10.70
CA ALA A 99 10.46 21.47 -12.09
C ALA A 99 9.11 20.74 -12.30
N VAL A 100 8.73 19.87 -11.35
CA VAL A 100 7.39 19.24 -11.32
C VAL A 100 6.31 20.31 -11.14
N PHE A 101 6.47 21.23 -10.19
CA PHE A 101 5.54 22.35 -10.00
C PHE A 101 5.39 23.22 -11.25
N ARG A 102 6.50 23.64 -11.89
CA ARG A 102 6.47 24.43 -13.14
C ARG A 102 5.75 23.68 -14.27
N THR A 103 5.95 22.38 -14.39
CA THR A 103 5.30 21.53 -15.41
C THR A 103 3.79 21.42 -15.17
N LEU A 104 3.38 21.09 -13.95
CA LEU A 104 1.97 20.99 -13.55
C LEU A 104 1.25 22.34 -13.72
N LEU A 105 1.90 23.44 -13.36
CA LEU A 105 1.34 24.78 -13.48
C LEU A 105 1.10 25.17 -14.94
N LYS A 106 2.13 25.06 -15.79
CA LYS A 106 2.07 25.34 -17.23
C LYS A 106 0.93 24.58 -17.91
N ASN A 107 0.86 23.27 -17.63
CA ASN A 107 -0.11 22.37 -18.26
C ASN A 107 -1.54 22.59 -17.74
N THR A 108 -1.70 22.89 -16.44
CA THR A 108 -2.99 23.22 -15.83
C THR A 108 -3.52 24.59 -16.29
N ASN A 109 -2.67 25.61 -16.40
CA ASN A 109 -3.05 26.93 -16.90
C ASN A 109 -3.46 26.87 -18.37
N ALA A 110 -2.66 26.23 -19.23
CA ALA A 110 -3.02 26.04 -20.64
C ALA A 110 -4.37 25.30 -20.79
N TYR A 111 -4.61 24.24 -20.00
CA TYR A 111 -5.86 23.48 -20.06
C TYR A 111 -7.04 24.28 -19.47
N GLY A 112 -6.78 25.14 -18.47
CA GLY A 112 -7.75 26.09 -17.94
C GLY A 112 -8.19 27.14 -18.96
N ALA A 113 -7.22 27.75 -19.66
CA ALA A 113 -7.47 28.68 -20.76
C ALA A 113 -8.31 28.03 -21.87
N LYS A 114 -7.89 26.86 -22.39
CA LYS A 114 -8.67 26.09 -23.40
C LYS A 114 -10.03 25.57 -22.88
N LYS A 115 -10.29 25.63 -21.56
CA LYS A 115 -11.61 25.32 -20.96
C LYS A 115 -12.47 26.54 -20.69
N GLN A 116 -11.95 27.75 -20.86
CA GLN A 116 -12.71 29.01 -20.77
C GLN A 116 -12.69 29.81 -22.09
N GLU A 117 -12.12 29.26 -23.16
CA GLU A 117 -12.33 29.71 -24.53
C GLU A 117 -13.84 29.79 -24.84
N GLY A 118 -14.31 30.95 -25.31
CA GLY A 118 -15.75 31.25 -25.50
C GLY A 118 -16.55 31.53 -24.22
N SER A 119 -15.93 31.54 -23.03
CA SER A 119 -16.60 31.93 -21.77
C SER A 119 -16.74 33.44 -21.62
N LYS A 120 -17.76 33.88 -20.88
CA LYS A 120 -17.91 35.28 -20.43
C LYS A 120 -16.83 35.71 -19.41
N THR A 121 -16.10 34.76 -18.83
CA THR A 121 -14.98 35.02 -17.91
C THR A 121 -13.70 34.50 -18.52
N ALA A 122 -12.71 35.38 -18.70
CA ALA A 122 -11.37 34.98 -19.10
C ALA A 122 -10.70 34.12 -18.02
N TRP A 123 -9.86 33.18 -18.44
CA TRP A 123 -9.06 32.37 -17.52
C TRP A 123 -8.04 33.25 -16.78
N ARG A 124 -8.07 33.22 -15.46
CA ARG A 124 -7.02 33.79 -14.61
C ARG A 124 -6.01 32.69 -14.30
N ASP A 125 -4.78 32.89 -14.76
CA ASP A 125 -3.67 31.98 -14.49
C ASP A 125 -3.42 31.78 -12.99
N LEU A 126 -3.15 30.52 -12.66
CA LEU A 126 -2.70 30.10 -11.34
C LEU A 126 -1.21 30.42 -11.18
N THR A 127 -0.79 30.59 -9.94
CA THR A 127 0.61 30.70 -9.51
C THR A 127 1.10 29.40 -8.86
N VAL A 128 2.41 29.28 -8.60
CA VAL A 128 2.95 28.16 -7.80
C VAL A 128 2.36 28.18 -6.38
N ASN A 129 2.15 29.36 -5.80
CA ASN A 129 1.50 29.54 -4.50
C ASN A 129 0.05 29.02 -4.49
N ASP A 130 -0.68 29.12 -5.61
CA ASP A 130 -2.01 28.52 -5.73
C ASP A 130 -1.96 26.99 -5.74
N LEU A 131 -0.89 26.39 -6.27
CA LEU A 131 -0.65 24.94 -6.18
C LEU A 131 -0.20 24.52 -4.78
N PHE A 132 0.60 25.32 -4.06
CA PHE A 132 0.93 25.05 -2.66
C PHE A 132 -0.33 25.09 -1.78
N SER A 133 -1.17 26.13 -1.88
CA SER A 133 -2.49 26.19 -1.24
C SER A 133 -3.40 25.01 -1.61
N TYR A 134 -3.39 24.59 -2.88
CA TYR A 134 -4.16 23.44 -3.34
C TYR A 134 -3.67 22.12 -2.70
N LEU A 135 -2.35 21.87 -2.70
CA LEU A 135 -1.77 20.67 -2.11
C LEU A 135 -1.95 20.62 -0.59
N ALA A 136 -1.76 21.75 0.12
CA ALA A 136 -2.07 21.86 1.54
C ALA A 136 -3.50 21.38 1.84
N MET A 137 -4.47 21.86 1.06
CA MET A 137 -5.86 21.47 1.22
C MET A 137 -6.11 19.99 0.84
N VAL A 138 -5.46 19.45 -0.20
CA VAL A 138 -5.59 18.03 -0.57
C VAL A 138 -5.00 17.10 0.50
N VAL A 139 -3.84 17.44 1.09
CA VAL A 139 -3.25 16.68 2.22
C VAL A 139 -4.08 16.83 3.49
N TYR A 140 -4.69 18.00 3.74
CA TYR A 140 -5.66 18.19 4.81
C TYR A 140 -6.92 17.33 4.63
N MET A 141 -7.45 17.20 3.41
CA MET A 141 -8.50 16.22 3.07
C MET A 141 -8.01 14.76 3.15
N GLY A 142 -6.71 14.54 3.32
CA GLY A 142 -6.10 13.28 3.75
C GLY A 142 -6.38 12.97 5.23
N LEU A 143 -6.21 13.98 6.10
CA LEU A 143 -6.36 13.92 7.56
C LEU A 143 -7.81 14.03 8.05
N VAL A 144 -8.62 14.89 7.44
CA VAL A 144 -10.01 15.16 7.81
C VAL A 144 -10.92 14.75 6.65
N LYS A 145 -11.94 13.91 6.91
CA LYS A 145 -12.83 13.36 5.88
C LYS A 145 -14.25 13.93 6.00
N CYS A 146 -14.64 14.82 5.09
CA CYS A 146 -16.04 15.18 4.86
C CYS A 146 -16.67 14.35 3.72
N SER A 147 -17.99 14.21 3.72
CA SER A 147 -18.74 13.40 2.75
C SER A 147 -18.85 14.07 1.37
N ALA A 148 -19.02 15.40 1.33
CA ALA A 148 -18.93 16.20 0.11
C ALA A 148 -17.77 17.20 0.16
N MET A 149 -17.11 17.40 -0.99
CA MET A 149 -15.92 18.25 -1.11
C MET A 149 -16.20 19.76 -0.92
N VAL A 150 -17.48 20.16 -0.82
CA VAL A 150 -17.88 21.54 -0.49
C VAL A 150 -18.03 21.78 1.02
N ASP A 151 -18.10 20.72 1.82
CA ASP A 151 -18.41 20.83 3.25
C ASP A 151 -17.30 21.51 4.04
N TYR A 152 -16.04 21.31 3.65
CA TYR A 152 -14.88 21.98 4.25
C TYR A 152 -14.94 23.52 4.27
N TRP A 153 -15.87 24.12 3.50
CA TRP A 153 -16.10 25.57 3.44
C TRP A 153 -17.53 25.97 3.88
N LYS A 154 -18.22 25.14 4.67
CA LYS A 154 -19.54 25.47 5.24
C LYS A 154 -19.42 26.02 6.66
N GLY A 155 -19.85 27.27 6.89
CA GLY A 155 -19.94 27.86 8.24
C GLY A 155 -21.03 27.25 9.16
N SER A 156 -21.61 26.10 8.82
CA SER A 156 -22.60 25.43 9.67
C SER A 156 -21.92 24.66 10.81
N ARG A 157 -22.57 24.54 11.97
CA ARG A 157 -21.98 24.03 13.23
C ARG A 157 -21.16 22.73 13.10
N LEU A 158 -21.56 21.81 12.22
CA LEU A 158 -20.90 20.51 12.01
C LEU A 158 -19.67 20.55 11.08
N TYR A 159 -19.49 21.64 10.33
CA TYR A 159 -18.50 21.75 9.26
C TYR A 159 -17.69 23.07 9.31
N ASN A 160 -17.78 23.82 10.42
CA ASN A 160 -17.15 25.13 10.59
C ASN A 160 -15.63 25.02 10.82
N PHE A 161 -14.90 24.54 9.83
CA PHE A 161 -13.43 24.45 9.85
C PHE A 161 -12.82 25.80 9.47
N PRO A 162 -11.98 26.43 10.30
CA PRO A 162 -11.36 27.72 9.97
C PRO A 162 -10.27 27.60 8.90
N LEU A 163 -9.48 26.53 8.94
CA LEU A 163 -8.28 26.34 8.12
C LEU A 163 -8.54 26.27 6.60
N PRO A 164 -9.54 25.53 6.08
CA PRO A 164 -9.77 25.45 4.64
C PRO A 164 -10.02 26.80 3.96
N ALA A 165 -10.70 27.73 4.65
CA ALA A 165 -11.04 29.04 4.11
C ALA A 165 -9.87 30.03 4.09
N SER A 166 -8.91 29.90 5.02
CA SER A 166 -7.68 30.70 5.04
C SER A 166 -6.64 30.23 4.03
N ILE A 167 -6.54 28.91 3.80
CA ILE A 167 -5.63 28.32 2.79
C ILE A 167 -6.06 28.66 1.35
N ILE A 168 -7.34 28.44 1.01
CA ILE A 168 -7.84 28.59 -0.36
C ILE A 168 -9.35 28.77 -0.41
N SER A 169 -9.85 29.68 -1.24
CA SER A 169 -11.29 29.80 -1.43
C SER A 169 -11.87 28.57 -2.15
N ARG A 170 -13.03 28.07 -1.67
CA ARG A 170 -13.78 26.95 -2.26
C ARG A 170 -13.84 27.00 -3.79
N ASN A 171 -14.13 28.18 -4.34
CA ASN A 171 -14.27 28.36 -5.79
C ASN A 171 -12.92 28.20 -6.52
N LYS A 172 -11.80 28.68 -5.95
CA LYS A 172 -10.45 28.46 -6.51
C LYS A 172 -10.06 26.98 -6.43
N PHE A 173 -10.26 26.33 -5.28
CA PHE A 173 -9.98 24.89 -5.12
C PHE A 173 -10.78 24.03 -6.12
N LEU A 174 -12.07 24.29 -6.26
CA LEU A 174 -12.92 23.59 -7.24
C LEU A 174 -12.51 23.90 -8.69
N ASN A 175 -12.02 25.10 -8.99
CA ASN A 175 -11.48 25.44 -10.31
C ASN A 175 -10.24 24.61 -10.63
N ILE A 176 -9.27 24.54 -9.69
CA ILE A 176 -8.08 23.70 -9.83
C ILE A 176 -8.46 22.22 -9.99
N CYS A 177 -9.37 21.68 -9.17
CA CYS A 177 -9.90 20.32 -9.34
C CYS A 177 -10.54 20.06 -10.72
N ARG A 178 -11.07 21.10 -11.38
CA ARG A 178 -11.68 21.02 -12.72
C ARG A 178 -10.65 21.13 -13.85
N THR A 179 -9.58 21.90 -13.69
CA THR A 179 -8.59 22.18 -14.75
C THR A 179 -7.26 21.43 -14.61
N LEU A 180 -6.92 20.91 -13.43
CA LEU A 180 -5.68 20.16 -13.14
C LEU A 180 -5.31 19.20 -14.29
N HIS A 181 -4.13 19.39 -14.87
CA HIS A 181 -3.67 18.64 -16.04
C HIS A 181 -2.15 18.42 -15.95
N ILE A 182 -1.71 17.20 -16.26
CA ILE A 182 -0.32 16.75 -16.03
C ILE A 182 0.52 16.94 -17.30
N SER A 183 -0.06 16.63 -18.46
CA SER A 183 0.57 16.64 -19.78
C SER A 183 0.31 17.94 -20.55
N SER A 184 1.14 18.19 -21.57
CA SER A 184 0.89 19.25 -22.54
C SER A 184 -0.32 18.89 -23.40
N ILE A 185 -1.20 19.87 -23.67
CA ILE A 185 -2.36 19.68 -24.56
C ILE A 185 -1.92 19.23 -25.95
N LYS A 186 -0.80 19.75 -26.47
CA LYS A 186 -0.27 19.40 -27.79
C LYS A 186 0.19 17.94 -27.87
N ASP A 187 0.74 17.42 -26.77
CA ASP A 187 1.20 16.03 -26.68
C ASP A 187 -0.01 15.10 -26.50
N ASP A 188 -0.98 15.53 -25.70
CA ASP A 188 -2.31 14.92 -25.57
C ASP A 188 -3.03 14.77 -26.91
N GLU A 189 -3.04 15.82 -27.74
CA GLU A 189 -3.64 15.86 -29.08
C GLU A 189 -2.87 14.98 -30.07
N LYS A 190 -1.53 15.08 -30.09
CA LYS A 190 -0.65 14.24 -30.93
C LYS A 190 -0.80 12.76 -30.60
N ASN A 191 -1.03 12.40 -29.33
CA ASN A 191 -1.29 11.03 -28.93
C ASN A 191 -2.73 10.59 -29.18
N ASP A 192 -3.73 11.43 -28.91
CA ASP A 192 -5.13 11.09 -29.19
C ASP A 192 -5.39 10.91 -30.70
N ALA A 193 -4.63 11.57 -31.57
CA ALA A 193 -4.62 11.33 -33.02
C ALA A 193 -4.07 9.94 -33.44
N LYS A 194 -3.28 9.28 -32.58
CA LYS A 194 -2.77 7.91 -32.82
C LYS A 194 -3.71 6.81 -32.33
N ARG A 195 -4.84 7.16 -31.71
CA ARG A 195 -5.71 6.21 -31.00
C ARG A 195 -6.21 5.10 -31.93
N GLY A 196 -5.90 3.86 -31.57
CA GLY A 196 -6.22 2.65 -32.35
C GLY A 196 -5.01 2.04 -33.05
N THR A 197 -3.91 2.78 -33.19
CA THR A 197 -2.63 2.24 -33.67
C THR A 197 -1.79 1.67 -32.51
N PRO A 198 -0.76 0.82 -32.80
CA PRO A 198 0.21 0.38 -31.80
C PRO A 198 1.01 1.52 -31.15
N GLU A 199 1.08 2.70 -31.79
CA GLU A 199 1.78 3.87 -31.27
C GLU A 199 0.95 4.69 -30.24
N TYR A 200 -0.27 4.25 -29.91
CA TYR A 200 -1.12 4.93 -28.93
C TYR A 200 -0.67 4.66 -27.48
N ASP A 201 -0.08 5.66 -26.86
CA ASP A 201 0.37 5.63 -25.47
C ASP A 201 -0.82 5.83 -24.52
N ARG A 202 -1.22 4.77 -23.80
CA ARG A 202 -2.37 4.83 -22.88
C ARG A 202 -2.06 5.67 -21.63
N LEU A 203 -0.78 5.81 -21.28
CA LEU A 203 -0.28 6.53 -20.12
C LEU A 203 0.22 7.96 -20.42
N CYS A 204 0.21 8.41 -21.68
CA CYS A 204 0.70 9.72 -22.12
C CYS A 204 0.28 10.87 -21.19
N LYS A 205 -0.99 10.88 -20.77
CA LYS A 205 -1.58 11.94 -19.94
C LYS A 205 -1.13 11.94 -18.46
N ILE A 206 -0.31 10.97 -18.04
CA ILE A 206 0.31 10.90 -16.70
C ILE A 206 1.84 10.85 -16.73
N LYS A 207 2.48 10.40 -17.83
CA LYS A 207 3.94 10.21 -17.95
C LYS A 207 4.80 11.37 -17.42
N PRO A 208 4.48 12.66 -17.67
CA PRO A 208 5.31 13.76 -17.16
C PRO A 208 5.45 13.83 -15.63
N LEU A 209 4.43 13.42 -14.86
CA LEU A 209 4.52 13.31 -13.40
C LEU A 209 4.96 11.90 -12.98
N TYR A 210 4.41 10.86 -13.60
CA TYR A 210 4.74 9.44 -13.31
C TYR A 210 6.25 9.18 -13.39
N ASN A 211 6.90 9.57 -14.48
CA ASN A 211 8.33 9.35 -14.68
C ASN A 211 9.20 10.14 -13.68
N GLN A 212 8.77 11.35 -13.28
CA GLN A 212 9.47 12.15 -12.27
C GLN A 212 9.35 11.53 -10.87
N ILE A 213 8.17 11.01 -10.52
CA ILE A 213 7.93 10.36 -9.23
C ILE A 213 8.68 9.02 -9.13
N VAL A 214 8.65 8.18 -10.17
CA VAL A 214 9.46 6.95 -10.24
C VAL A 214 10.95 7.27 -10.17
N LYS A 215 11.42 8.31 -10.86
CA LYS A 215 12.82 8.77 -10.75
C LYS A 215 13.14 9.18 -9.31
N ALA A 216 12.34 10.03 -8.68
CA ALA A 216 12.55 10.48 -7.30
C ALA A 216 12.58 9.33 -6.30
N CYS A 217 11.67 8.34 -6.45
CA CYS A 217 11.65 7.14 -5.61
C CYS A 217 13.00 6.40 -5.63
N LYS A 218 13.55 6.14 -6.82
CA LYS A 218 14.86 5.50 -6.99
C LYS A 218 16.04 6.41 -6.62
N THR A 219 15.94 7.72 -6.85
CA THR A 219 17.01 8.68 -6.55
C THR A 219 17.23 8.82 -5.04
N HIS A 220 16.18 8.99 -4.24
CA HIS A 220 16.34 9.44 -2.85
C HIS A 220 16.57 8.34 -1.80
N PHE A 221 16.40 7.07 -2.19
CA PHE A 221 16.54 5.90 -1.31
C PHE A 221 17.22 4.73 -2.04
N GLN A 222 18.01 3.95 -1.32
CA GLN A 222 18.50 2.65 -1.75
C GLN A 222 17.90 1.57 -0.84
N PRO A 223 17.20 0.54 -1.36
CA PRO A 223 16.60 -0.50 -0.51
C PRO A 223 17.66 -1.33 0.21
N GLY A 224 17.30 -1.84 1.38
CA GLY A 224 18.06 -2.90 2.07
C GLY A 224 17.99 -4.23 1.31
N GLN A 225 18.72 -5.24 1.80
CA GLN A 225 18.88 -6.52 1.08
C GLN A 225 17.55 -7.21 0.74
N HIS A 226 16.56 -7.14 1.63
CA HIS A 226 15.25 -7.77 1.45
C HIS A 226 14.26 -6.80 0.80
N ILE A 227 13.70 -7.21 -0.34
CA ILE A 227 12.72 -6.45 -1.14
C ILE A 227 11.56 -7.35 -1.56
N SER A 228 10.38 -6.78 -1.79
CA SER A 228 9.20 -7.53 -2.28
C SER A 228 8.53 -6.89 -3.49
N ILE A 229 7.94 -7.71 -4.36
CA ILE A 229 7.08 -7.28 -5.48
C ILE A 229 5.67 -7.88 -5.36
N ASP A 230 4.65 -7.02 -5.43
CA ASP A 230 3.22 -7.35 -5.34
C ASP A 230 2.37 -6.31 -6.11
N GLU A 231 1.10 -6.62 -6.29
CA GLU A 231 0.01 -5.81 -6.81
C GLU A 231 -0.47 -4.72 -5.83
N ARG A 232 -0.42 -3.47 -6.30
CA ARG A 232 -1.17 -2.34 -5.73
C ARG A 232 -2.43 -2.05 -6.55
N MET A 233 -3.54 -1.73 -5.88
CA MET A 233 -4.83 -1.44 -6.51
C MET A 233 -5.33 -0.02 -6.24
N VAL A 234 -5.22 0.86 -7.24
CA VAL A 234 -5.60 2.28 -7.13
C VAL A 234 -7.08 2.47 -7.50
N ALA A 235 -7.93 2.63 -6.49
CA ALA A 235 -9.38 2.74 -6.68
C ALA A 235 -9.80 3.94 -7.55
N SER A 236 -10.74 3.75 -8.48
CA SER A 236 -11.27 4.84 -9.32
C SER A 236 -12.73 4.68 -9.72
N LYS A 237 -13.46 5.80 -9.83
CA LYS A 237 -14.82 5.88 -10.40
C LYS A 237 -14.86 6.36 -11.86
N ALA A 238 -13.71 6.59 -12.51
CA ALA A 238 -13.67 6.84 -13.95
C ALA A 238 -14.18 5.60 -14.74
N LYS A 239 -14.81 5.81 -15.91
CA LYS A 239 -15.15 4.73 -16.87
C LYS A 239 -14.07 4.70 -17.95
N ILE A 240 -13.15 3.73 -17.90
CA ILE A 240 -12.04 3.54 -18.85
C ILE A 240 -11.58 2.08 -18.83
N SER A 241 -11.07 1.58 -19.97
CA SER A 241 -10.73 0.18 -20.23
C SER A 241 -9.53 -0.37 -19.43
N MET A 242 -8.64 0.48 -18.93
CA MET A 242 -7.46 0.05 -18.14
C MET A 242 -7.81 -0.48 -16.73
N LYS A 243 -9.07 -0.39 -16.30
CA LYS A 243 -9.49 -0.81 -14.96
C LYS A 243 -9.51 -2.32 -14.85
N GLN A 244 -8.90 -2.83 -13.80
CA GLN A 244 -8.89 -4.25 -13.47
C GLN A 244 -9.88 -4.56 -12.35
N TYR A 245 -10.34 -5.81 -12.34
CA TYR A 245 -11.01 -6.44 -11.21
C TYR A 245 -10.07 -7.45 -10.55
N VAL A 246 -9.75 -7.23 -9.27
CA VAL A 246 -8.93 -8.16 -8.47
C VAL A 246 -9.77 -8.66 -7.31
N ARG A 247 -10.23 -9.93 -7.40
CA ARG A 247 -11.22 -10.55 -6.51
C ARG A 247 -10.87 -10.45 -5.02
N ASN A 248 -9.57 -10.52 -4.70
CA ASN A 248 -9.05 -10.78 -3.35
C ASN A 248 -8.36 -9.57 -2.68
N LYS A 249 -8.13 -8.45 -3.38
CA LYS A 249 -7.65 -7.19 -2.76
C LYS A 249 -8.88 -6.39 -2.25
N PRO A 250 -8.81 -5.62 -1.14
CA PRO A 250 -9.97 -4.94 -0.57
C PRO A 250 -10.68 -3.99 -1.55
N MET A 251 -9.91 -3.23 -2.32
CA MET A 251 -10.42 -2.37 -3.39
C MET A 251 -10.44 -3.11 -4.74
N LYS A 252 -11.45 -3.96 -4.92
CA LYS A 252 -11.54 -4.89 -6.07
C LYS A 252 -11.50 -4.23 -7.44
N TRP A 253 -12.02 -3.00 -7.59
CA TRP A 253 -12.05 -2.27 -8.87
C TRP A 253 -11.14 -1.04 -8.86
N GLY A 254 -10.09 -1.05 -9.69
CA GLY A 254 -9.09 0.02 -9.73
C GLY A 254 -8.13 -0.08 -10.91
N TYR A 255 -7.07 0.70 -10.88
CA TYR A 255 -5.91 0.51 -11.74
C TYR A 255 -4.89 -0.40 -11.02
N LYS A 256 -4.46 -1.47 -11.69
CA LYS A 256 -3.42 -2.38 -11.21
C LYS A 256 -2.06 -1.71 -11.41
N LEU A 257 -1.23 -1.70 -10.37
CA LEU A 257 0.19 -1.33 -10.43
C LEU A 257 1.00 -2.54 -9.95
N PHE A 258 2.12 -2.80 -10.59
CA PHE A 258 3.18 -3.65 -10.06
C PHE A 258 4.14 -2.75 -9.27
N VAL A 259 4.50 -3.13 -8.04
CA VAL A 259 5.29 -2.28 -7.13
C VAL A 259 6.46 -3.07 -6.54
N LEU A 260 7.66 -2.49 -6.56
CA LEU A 260 8.82 -2.96 -5.80
C LEU A 260 8.97 -2.09 -4.56
N ALA A 261 8.94 -2.72 -3.38
CA ALA A 261 9.08 -2.04 -2.09
C ALA A 261 10.21 -2.63 -1.23
N ASP A 262 10.82 -1.78 -0.40
CA ASP A 262 11.71 -2.20 0.68
C ASP A 262 10.93 -2.97 1.75
N SER A 263 11.35 -4.19 2.06
CA SER A 263 10.62 -5.08 2.98
C SER A 263 10.61 -4.59 4.44
N SER A 264 11.56 -3.74 4.84
CA SER A 264 11.70 -3.30 6.24
C SER A 264 10.84 -2.07 6.58
N CYS A 265 10.52 -1.24 5.59
CA CYS A 265 9.85 0.06 5.83
C CYS A 265 8.75 0.41 4.83
N GLY A 266 8.49 -0.43 3.82
CA GLY A 266 7.43 -0.18 2.84
C GLY A 266 7.68 1.02 1.93
N TYR A 267 8.94 1.42 1.75
CA TYR A 267 9.30 2.46 0.80
C TYR A 267 9.01 1.97 -0.63
N THR A 268 8.13 2.66 -1.36
CA THR A 268 7.88 2.36 -2.78
C THR A 268 9.11 2.80 -3.58
N TRP A 269 9.95 1.87 -4.03
CA TRP A 269 11.20 2.20 -4.75
C TRP A 269 10.97 2.33 -6.26
N ASN A 270 10.26 1.37 -6.86
CA ASN A 270 9.89 1.39 -8.29
C ASN A 270 8.45 0.90 -8.47
N PHE A 271 7.77 1.33 -9.52
CA PHE A 271 6.44 0.82 -9.85
C PHE A 271 6.07 1.01 -11.31
N HIS A 272 5.27 0.09 -11.85
CA HIS A 272 4.75 0.12 -13.21
C HIS A 272 3.22 0.05 -13.23
N VAL A 273 2.59 0.90 -14.03
CA VAL A 273 1.14 0.89 -14.23
C VAL A 273 0.78 -0.16 -15.26
N TYR A 274 -0.13 -1.08 -14.93
CA TYR A 274 -0.57 -2.12 -15.85
C TYR A 274 -1.43 -1.53 -16.98
N GLU A 275 -0.95 -1.63 -18.23
CA GLU A 275 -1.62 -1.10 -19.41
C GLU A 275 -2.59 -2.10 -20.08
N GLY A 276 -2.53 -3.38 -19.72
CA GLY A 276 -3.26 -4.50 -20.34
C GLY A 276 -2.31 -5.65 -20.74
N LYS A 277 -2.85 -6.70 -21.37
CA LYS A 277 -2.04 -7.85 -21.79
C LYS A 277 -1.00 -7.44 -22.83
N SER A 278 0.26 -7.43 -22.40
CA SER A 278 1.45 -7.23 -23.20
C SER A 278 2.55 -8.11 -22.62
N SER A 279 3.38 -8.68 -23.49
CA SER A 279 4.56 -9.50 -23.18
C SER A 279 5.65 -9.02 -24.13
N VAL A 280 6.70 -8.40 -23.59
CA VAL A 280 7.77 -7.75 -24.36
C VAL A 280 8.87 -8.75 -24.69
N THR A 281 9.18 -9.67 -23.77
CA THR A 281 10.21 -10.70 -23.98
C THR A 281 9.67 -12.02 -24.51
N GLY A 282 8.34 -12.18 -24.59
CA GLY A 282 7.69 -13.46 -24.85
C GLY A 282 7.57 -14.37 -23.61
N LYS A 283 8.41 -14.17 -22.58
CA LYS A 283 8.44 -14.97 -21.33
C LYS A 283 7.25 -14.72 -20.38
N GLY A 284 6.34 -13.82 -20.75
CA GLY A 284 5.07 -13.59 -20.06
C GLY A 284 5.08 -12.40 -19.10
N MET A 285 3.90 -11.84 -18.86
CA MET A 285 3.71 -10.61 -18.09
C MET A 285 4.28 -10.66 -16.67
N SER A 286 4.20 -11.81 -16.01
CA SER A 286 4.70 -12.01 -14.63
C SER A 286 6.22 -11.94 -14.56
N TYR A 287 6.92 -12.56 -15.51
CA TYR A 287 8.37 -12.43 -15.69
C TYR A 287 8.75 -10.99 -16.05
N ASP A 288 8.10 -10.40 -17.05
CA ASP A 288 8.41 -9.05 -17.54
C ASP A 288 8.21 -7.98 -16.46
N SER A 289 7.19 -8.12 -15.62
CA SER A 289 6.90 -7.17 -14.53
C SER A 289 7.98 -7.18 -13.44
N VAL A 290 8.57 -8.33 -13.14
CA VAL A 290 9.69 -8.41 -12.19
C VAL A 290 10.97 -7.86 -12.84
N MET A 291 11.31 -8.32 -14.05
CA MET A 291 12.55 -7.92 -14.70
C MET A 291 12.61 -6.42 -15.05
N SER A 292 11.47 -5.78 -15.34
CA SER A 292 11.40 -4.33 -15.55
C SER A 292 11.52 -3.54 -14.25
N LEU A 293 10.92 -4.00 -13.14
CA LEU A 293 11.00 -3.31 -11.84
C LEU A 293 12.39 -3.35 -11.21
N MET A 294 13.14 -4.44 -11.44
CA MET A 294 14.40 -4.74 -10.74
C MET A 294 15.59 -3.85 -11.11
N GLU A 295 15.54 -3.12 -12.23
CA GLU A 295 16.51 -2.09 -12.68
C GLU A 295 17.94 -2.25 -12.13
N PHE A 296 18.62 -3.34 -12.52
CA PHE A 296 19.87 -3.81 -11.91
C PHE A 296 20.99 -2.75 -11.87
N ASP A 297 21.09 -1.88 -12.89
CA ASP A 297 22.10 -0.81 -12.97
C ASP A 297 21.88 0.30 -11.92
N ASN A 298 20.67 0.40 -11.36
CA ASN A 298 20.32 1.31 -10.26
C ASN A 298 20.25 0.61 -8.89
N LEU A 299 19.99 -0.70 -8.88
CA LEU A 299 19.81 -1.48 -7.66
C LEU A 299 21.13 -2.12 -7.18
N GLY A 300 21.81 -2.86 -8.05
CA GLY A 300 23.01 -3.66 -7.71
C GLY A 300 22.68 -5.15 -7.55
N THR A 301 23.46 -5.87 -6.76
CA THR A 301 23.39 -7.34 -6.63
C THR A 301 23.37 -7.82 -5.18
N GLY A 302 23.03 -9.10 -4.98
CA GLY A 302 22.91 -9.74 -3.66
C GLY A 302 21.60 -9.45 -2.92
N TYR A 303 20.63 -8.82 -3.60
CA TYR A 303 19.28 -8.61 -3.09
C TYR A 303 18.52 -9.94 -2.96
N HIS A 304 17.67 -10.04 -1.94
CA HIS A 304 16.73 -11.15 -1.70
C HIS A 304 15.32 -10.65 -2.03
N LEU A 305 14.77 -11.15 -3.14
CA LEU A 305 13.46 -10.77 -3.67
C LEU A 305 12.39 -11.79 -3.23
N TYR A 306 11.35 -11.31 -2.56
CA TYR A 306 10.19 -12.10 -2.13
C TYR A 306 8.96 -11.77 -3.00
N VAL A 307 8.30 -12.78 -3.57
CA VAL A 307 7.17 -12.61 -4.52
C VAL A 307 6.05 -13.64 -4.38
N ASP A 308 4.84 -13.23 -4.75
CA ASP A 308 3.63 -14.06 -4.71
C ASP A 308 3.55 -15.14 -5.84
N ASN A 309 2.48 -15.94 -5.83
CA ASN A 309 2.24 -17.05 -6.76
C ASN A 309 1.95 -16.65 -8.23
N PHE A 310 1.66 -15.38 -8.53
CA PHE A 310 1.58 -14.88 -9.90
C PHE A 310 2.97 -14.80 -10.55
N TYR A 311 3.96 -14.29 -9.81
CA TYR A 311 5.33 -14.08 -10.30
C TYR A 311 6.16 -15.37 -10.32
N THR A 312 6.09 -16.15 -9.24
CA THR A 312 6.99 -17.29 -8.96
C THR A 312 7.04 -18.32 -10.10
N SER A 313 8.19 -18.43 -10.75
CA SER A 313 8.50 -19.44 -11.78
C SER A 313 9.99 -19.79 -11.75
N THR A 314 10.33 -21.04 -12.04
CA THR A 314 11.70 -21.56 -11.98
C THR A 314 12.65 -20.83 -12.92
N HIS A 315 12.25 -20.68 -14.18
CA HIS A 315 12.97 -19.89 -15.17
C HIS A 315 13.20 -18.43 -14.71
N LEU A 316 12.22 -17.75 -14.11
CA LEU A 316 12.42 -16.39 -13.57
C LEU A 316 13.47 -16.39 -12.46
N PHE A 317 13.43 -17.39 -11.56
CA PHE A 317 14.34 -17.46 -10.41
C PHE A 317 15.77 -17.82 -10.85
N GLN A 318 15.93 -18.63 -11.90
CA GLN A 318 17.22 -18.91 -12.55
C GLN A 318 17.80 -17.66 -13.24
N ASP A 319 17.00 -16.93 -14.04
CA ASP A 319 17.46 -15.69 -14.67
C ASP A 319 17.80 -14.59 -13.63
N LEU A 320 17.06 -14.52 -12.51
CA LEU A 320 17.39 -13.63 -11.39
C LEU A 320 18.70 -14.04 -10.70
N LEU A 321 18.93 -15.33 -10.45
CA LEU A 321 20.16 -15.83 -9.86
C LEU A 321 21.37 -15.57 -10.76
N ALA A 322 21.21 -15.70 -12.09
CA ALA A 322 22.22 -15.32 -13.08
C ALA A 322 22.50 -13.79 -13.07
N LYS A 323 21.54 -12.97 -12.63
CA LYS A 323 21.72 -11.54 -12.30
C LYS A 323 22.19 -11.29 -10.87
N LYS A 324 22.60 -12.33 -10.13
CA LYS A 324 23.02 -12.30 -8.72
C LYS A 324 21.95 -11.72 -7.79
N VAL A 325 20.68 -12.03 -8.05
CA VAL A 325 19.54 -11.72 -7.18
C VAL A 325 18.92 -13.03 -6.71
N GLY A 326 18.82 -13.17 -5.38
CA GLY A 326 18.14 -14.28 -4.74
C GLY A 326 16.63 -14.13 -4.83
N ALA A 327 15.91 -15.24 -4.97
CA ALA A 327 14.46 -15.23 -5.08
C ALA A 327 13.81 -16.22 -4.11
N CYS A 328 12.63 -15.87 -3.59
CA CYS A 328 11.79 -16.75 -2.80
C CYS A 328 10.30 -16.43 -3.06
N GLY A 329 9.47 -17.45 -3.22
CA GLY A 329 8.05 -17.20 -3.47
C GLY A 329 7.15 -18.41 -3.39
N THR A 330 5.86 -18.16 -3.19
CA THR A 330 4.82 -19.20 -3.15
C THR A 330 4.50 -19.71 -4.56
N PHE A 331 4.16 -20.99 -4.72
CA PHE A 331 3.71 -21.51 -6.01
C PHE A 331 2.49 -22.44 -5.89
N HIS A 332 1.78 -22.63 -7.00
CA HIS A 332 0.69 -23.62 -7.10
C HIS A 332 1.21 -24.92 -7.71
N ARG A 333 0.91 -26.08 -7.09
CA ARG A 333 1.36 -27.43 -7.54
C ARG A 333 1.19 -27.69 -9.06
N ASN A 334 0.15 -27.12 -9.67
CA ASN A 334 -0.18 -27.36 -11.08
C ASN A 334 0.63 -26.52 -12.08
N ARG A 335 1.40 -25.52 -11.63
CA ARG A 335 2.17 -24.62 -12.51
C ARG A 335 3.25 -25.40 -13.27
N VAL A 336 3.52 -25.00 -14.51
CA VAL A 336 4.56 -25.60 -15.36
C VAL A 336 5.95 -25.31 -14.77
N GLY A 337 6.85 -26.28 -14.85
CA GLY A 337 8.24 -26.16 -14.39
C GLY A 337 8.45 -26.42 -12.89
N PHE A 338 7.48 -26.97 -12.16
CA PHE A 338 7.59 -27.34 -10.74
C PHE A 338 7.46 -28.86 -10.56
N PRO A 339 8.07 -29.48 -9.51
CA PRO A 339 8.00 -30.92 -9.29
C PRO A 339 6.57 -31.43 -9.08
N LYS A 340 6.15 -32.37 -9.93
CA LYS A 340 4.81 -32.99 -9.92
C LYS A 340 4.77 -34.40 -9.30
N ASN A 341 5.90 -34.88 -8.76
CA ASN A 341 5.98 -36.23 -8.20
C ASN A 341 4.99 -36.39 -7.03
N GLN A 342 4.22 -37.47 -7.07
CA GLN A 342 3.24 -37.85 -6.05
C GLN A 342 3.77 -38.91 -5.08
N ALA A 343 4.93 -39.52 -5.36
CA ALA A 343 5.61 -40.40 -4.42
C ALA A 343 5.86 -39.66 -3.09
N ASN A 344 5.30 -40.18 -2.00
CA ASN A 344 5.34 -39.65 -0.64
C ASN A 344 4.77 -38.22 -0.41
N ASP A 345 3.99 -37.69 -1.35
CA ASP A 345 3.29 -36.39 -1.27
C ASP A 345 2.24 -36.35 -0.13
N PHE A 346 1.83 -35.15 0.27
CA PHE A 346 0.88 -34.93 1.37
C PHE A 346 -0.51 -35.46 1.08
N THR A 347 -0.98 -36.36 1.94
CA THR A 347 -2.38 -36.82 2.05
C THR A 347 -3.19 -35.87 2.93
N ARG A 348 -4.52 -36.04 2.96
CA ARG A 348 -5.43 -35.20 3.77
C ARG A 348 -5.11 -35.23 5.27
N ASP A 349 -4.58 -36.34 5.76
CA ASP A 349 -4.37 -36.61 7.18
C ASP A 349 -2.87 -36.45 7.57
N THR A 350 -2.07 -35.78 6.72
CA THR A 350 -0.68 -35.37 6.98
C THR A 350 -0.59 -34.51 8.24
N ALA A 351 0.40 -34.79 9.10
CA ALA A 351 0.58 -34.05 10.34
C ALA A 351 1.03 -32.60 10.12
N ARG A 352 0.55 -31.69 10.99
CA ARG A 352 1.02 -30.30 11.03
C ARG A 352 2.51 -30.27 11.41
N GLY A 353 3.33 -29.63 10.58
CA GLY A 353 4.79 -29.56 10.71
C GLY A 353 5.56 -30.51 9.80
N THR A 354 4.91 -31.46 9.13
CA THR A 354 5.59 -32.26 8.10
C THR A 354 6.05 -31.34 6.97
N MET A 355 7.32 -31.47 6.57
CA MET A 355 7.85 -30.86 5.36
C MET A 355 8.26 -31.93 4.35
N ARG A 356 8.30 -31.54 3.08
CA ARG A 356 8.84 -32.30 1.96
C ARG A 356 9.66 -31.37 1.09
N TRP A 357 10.82 -31.78 0.61
CA TRP A 357 11.64 -30.93 -0.27
C TRP A 357 12.31 -31.70 -1.41
N ILE A 358 12.64 -30.95 -2.46
CA ILE A 358 13.44 -31.37 -3.63
C ILE A 358 14.37 -30.21 -3.97
N ARG A 359 15.64 -30.50 -4.27
CA ARG A 359 16.59 -29.52 -4.84
C ARG A 359 16.99 -29.93 -6.25
N ASP A 360 16.96 -28.99 -7.17
CA ASP A 360 17.27 -29.15 -8.60
C ASP A 360 18.26 -28.04 -9.00
N GLY A 361 19.56 -28.35 -8.92
CA GLY A 361 20.62 -27.34 -8.93
C GLY A 361 20.44 -26.32 -7.81
N ASP A 362 20.42 -25.03 -8.15
CA ASP A 362 20.19 -23.95 -7.20
C ASP A 362 18.73 -23.81 -6.73
N LEU A 363 17.77 -24.43 -7.43
CA LEU A 363 16.35 -24.33 -7.11
C LEU A 363 15.97 -25.29 -5.98
N LEU A 364 15.55 -24.73 -4.85
CA LEU A 364 14.90 -25.45 -3.76
C LEU A 364 13.38 -25.35 -3.93
N PHE A 365 12.70 -26.51 -3.86
CA PHE A 365 11.25 -26.60 -3.71
C PHE A 365 10.91 -27.21 -2.35
N VAL A 366 10.04 -26.55 -1.57
CA VAL A 366 9.55 -27.05 -0.28
C VAL A 366 8.03 -27.07 -0.25
N LYS A 367 7.45 -28.16 0.22
CA LYS A 367 6.07 -28.24 0.72
C LYS A 367 6.09 -28.33 2.24
N TRP A 368 5.16 -27.65 2.90
CA TRP A 368 5.01 -27.66 4.36
C TRP A 368 3.54 -27.70 4.76
N MET A 369 3.18 -28.62 5.66
CA MET A 369 1.80 -28.79 6.11
C MET A 369 1.56 -27.98 7.39
N ASP A 370 0.83 -26.87 7.30
CA ASP A 370 0.44 -26.05 8.45
C ASP A 370 -1.07 -26.21 8.76
N THR A 371 -1.87 -25.14 8.70
CA THR A 371 -3.35 -25.28 8.65
C THR A 371 -3.80 -25.84 7.27
N ARG A 372 -2.96 -25.68 6.23
CA ARG A 372 -3.06 -26.23 4.87
C ARG A 372 -1.63 -26.43 4.34
N GLU A 373 -1.45 -27.04 3.16
CA GLU A 373 -0.14 -27.01 2.48
C GLU A 373 0.25 -25.59 2.09
N VAL A 374 1.51 -25.27 2.33
CA VAL A 374 2.27 -24.16 1.75
C VAL A 374 3.32 -24.74 0.82
N ALA A 375 3.42 -24.23 -0.41
CA ALA A 375 4.45 -24.62 -1.37
C ALA A 375 5.32 -23.41 -1.75
N MET A 376 6.64 -23.51 -1.52
CA MET A 376 7.64 -22.47 -1.73
C MET A 376 8.71 -22.91 -2.73
N CYS A 377 9.14 -21.99 -3.57
CA CYS A 377 10.34 -22.12 -4.40
C CYS A 377 11.36 -21.06 -3.94
N SER A 378 12.66 -21.36 -3.99
CA SER A 378 13.70 -20.38 -3.69
C SER A 378 15.07 -20.75 -4.27
N THR A 379 15.95 -19.74 -4.43
CA THR A 379 17.37 -19.88 -4.79
C THR A 379 18.35 -19.49 -3.68
N ILE A 380 17.86 -19.12 -2.48
CA ILE A 380 18.68 -18.54 -1.38
C ILE A 380 18.54 -19.23 -0.02
N HIS A 381 17.71 -20.27 0.09
CA HIS A 381 17.54 -20.99 1.35
C HIS A 381 17.98 -22.46 1.24
N LYS A 382 18.43 -23.01 2.36
CA LYS A 382 18.35 -24.44 2.67
C LYS A 382 16.90 -24.85 3.00
N ALA A 383 16.56 -26.13 2.82
CA ALA A 383 15.23 -26.67 3.13
C ALA A 383 14.84 -26.45 4.60
N TYR A 384 15.77 -26.69 5.52
CA TYR A 384 15.58 -26.53 6.95
C TYR A 384 16.86 -26.10 7.67
N SER A 385 16.70 -25.22 8.65
CA SER A 385 17.80 -24.62 9.43
C SER A 385 17.62 -24.78 10.95
N GLY A 386 16.73 -25.69 11.39
CA GLY A 386 16.45 -25.97 12.81
C GLY A 386 15.30 -25.15 13.42
N ASP A 387 14.63 -24.30 12.66
CA ASP A 387 13.62 -23.36 13.14
C ASP A 387 12.28 -23.98 13.55
N VAL A 388 11.63 -23.38 14.56
CA VAL A 388 10.26 -23.70 14.97
C VAL A 388 9.36 -22.48 15.00
N VAL A 389 8.07 -22.66 14.71
CA VAL A 389 7.03 -21.66 14.89
C VAL A 389 5.99 -22.14 15.91
N HIS A 390 5.69 -21.28 16.89
CA HIS A 390 4.68 -21.54 17.90
C HIS A 390 3.28 -21.52 17.26
N ARG A 391 2.59 -22.66 17.20
CA ARG A 391 1.20 -22.76 16.70
C ARG A 391 0.22 -23.06 17.82
N ARG A 392 -1.02 -22.56 17.69
CA ARG A 392 -2.14 -22.98 18.56
C ARG A 392 -2.89 -24.11 17.88
N VAL A 393 -2.92 -25.29 18.52
CA VAL A 393 -3.57 -26.50 17.99
C VAL A 393 -4.67 -26.92 18.97
N LYS A 394 -5.84 -27.29 18.44
CA LYS A 394 -6.96 -27.76 19.27
C LYS A 394 -6.78 -29.26 19.56
N ARG A 395 -6.41 -29.63 20.79
CA ARG A 395 -6.27 -31.02 21.26
C ARG A 395 -7.26 -31.28 22.39
N ALA A 396 -8.02 -32.37 22.32
CA ALA A 396 -9.06 -32.74 23.31
C ALA A 396 -9.99 -31.56 23.69
N GLY A 397 -10.45 -30.80 22.70
CA GLY A 397 -11.30 -29.61 22.89
C GLY A 397 -10.55 -28.30 23.23
N ASN A 398 -9.36 -28.39 23.83
CA ASN A 398 -8.60 -27.25 24.35
C ASN A 398 -7.56 -26.71 23.35
N TRP A 399 -7.26 -25.40 23.43
CA TRP A 399 -6.23 -24.75 22.61
C TRP A 399 -4.86 -24.82 23.28
N VAL A 400 -4.00 -25.70 22.80
CA VAL A 400 -2.64 -25.93 23.31
C VAL A 400 -1.64 -25.18 22.40
N LYS A 401 -0.58 -24.59 22.97
CA LYS A 401 0.58 -24.12 22.18
C LYS A 401 1.45 -25.33 21.84
N THR A 402 1.91 -25.42 20.60
CA THR A 402 2.77 -26.52 20.13
C THR A 402 3.76 -25.96 19.13
N ASP A 403 5.01 -26.36 19.28
CA ASP A 403 6.09 -25.91 18.40
C ASP A 403 6.11 -26.78 17.16
N VAL A 404 6.18 -26.13 16.00
CA VAL A 404 6.03 -26.77 14.69
C VAL A 404 7.27 -26.42 13.88
N PRO A 405 8.07 -27.41 13.43
CA PRO A 405 9.21 -27.16 12.55
C PRO A 405 8.78 -26.34 11.33
N ILE A 406 9.52 -25.27 11.01
CA ILE A 406 9.22 -24.38 9.89
C ILE A 406 10.42 -24.34 8.92
N PRO A 407 10.21 -24.55 7.60
CA PRO A 407 11.27 -24.38 6.61
C PRO A 407 11.79 -22.95 6.57
N ALA A 408 13.10 -22.77 6.38
CA ALA A 408 13.73 -21.45 6.22
C ALA A 408 13.05 -20.55 5.17
N PRO A 409 12.72 -21.02 3.93
CA PRO A 409 12.04 -20.16 2.96
C PRO A 409 10.62 -19.76 3.39
N VAL A 410 9.94 -20.57 4.21
CA VAL A 410 8.62 -20.24 4.74
C VAL A 410 8.72 -19.20 5.87
N ARG A 411 9.76 -19.30 6.72
CA ARG A 411 10.06 -18.33 7.77
C ARG A 411 10.34 -16.93 7.20
N GLU A 412 11.29 -16.83 6.27
CA GLU A 412 11.73 -15.52 5.74
C GLU A 412 10.71 -14.88 4.81
N TYR A 413 9.99 -15.67 4.00
CA TYR A 413 8.90 -15.13 3.19
C TYR A 413 7.85 -14.40 4.03
N ASN A 414 7.51 -14.93 5.21
CA ASN A 414 6.58 -14.28 6.14
C ASN A 414 7.13 -12.99 6.76
N GLN A 415 8.45 -12.87 6.87
CA GLN A 415 9.13 -11.69 7.41
C GLN A 415 9.26 -10.58 6.36
N HIS A 416 9.42 -10.93 5.08
CA HIS A 416 9.87 -9.98 4.05
C HIS A 416 8.91 -9.73 2.88
N MET A 417 7.91 -10.60 2.62
CA MET A 417 6.93 -10.37 1.54
C MET A 417 6.06 -9.11 1.79
N GLY A 418 5.86 -8.72 3.05
CA GLY A 418 4.91 -7.67 3.44
C GLY A 418 5.25 -6.23 3.05
N GLY A 419 6.36 -5.96 2.35
CA GLY A 419 6.82 -4.60 2.04
C GLY A 419 5.81 -3.76 1.25
N VAL A 420 5.17 -4.34 0.23
CA VAL A 420 4.16 -3.62 -0.56
C VAL A 420 2.86 -3.42 0.24
N ASP A 421 2.42 -4.41 1.01
CA ASP A 421 1.23 -4.27 1.89
C ASP A 421 1.44 -3.20 2.98
N LEU A 422 2.64 -3.09 3.55
CA LEU A 422 3.01 -2.01 4.49
C LEU A 422 2.96 -0.64 3.80
N SER A 423 3.43 -0.56 2.56
CA SER A 423 3.35 0.63 1.72
C SER A 423 1.89 1.04 1.43
N ASP A 424 1.02 0.06 1.12
CA ASP A 424 -0.41 0.26 0.90
C ASP A 424 -1.15 0.66 2.19
N ALA A 425 -0.76 0.13 3.36
CA ALA A 425 -1.29 0.56 4.65
C ALA A 425 -0.93 2.02 4.98
N LEU A 426 0.33 2.41 4.80
CA LEU A 426 0.81 3.79 4.99
C LEU A 426 0.14 4.80 4.04
N ILE A 427 -0.22 4.38 2.83
CA ILE A 427 -1.08 5.18 1.94
C ILE A 427 -2.53 5.19 2.47
N GLY A 428 -3.06 4.03 2.85
CA GLY A 428 -4.44 3.82 3.25
C GLY A 428 -4.91 4.68 4.43
N TYR A 429 -4.08 4.85 5.47
CA TYR A 429 -4.46 5.63 6.67
C TYR A 429 -4.90 7.07 6.37
N TYR A 430 -4.31 7.71 5.36
CA TYR A 430 -4.50 9.14 5.08
C TYR A 430 -4.67 9.46 3.59
N SER A 431 -5.10 8.48 2.77
CA SER A 431 -5.12 8.63 1.31
C SER A 431 -5.89 9.87 0.84
N VAL A 432 -5.28 10.64 -0.06
CA VAL A 432 -5.83 11.89 -0.60
C VAL A 432 -6.73 11.67 -1.83
N ILE A 433 -7.01 10.44 -2.23
CA ILE A 433 -7.78 10.13 -3.46
C ILE A 433 -9.22 10.63 -3.35
N HIS A 434 -9.57 11.64 -4.17
CA HIS A 434 -10.94 12.15 -4.29
C HIS A 434 -11.72 11.46 -5.43
N LYS A 435 -13.05 11.39 -5.30
CA LYS A 435 -13.97 10.82 -6.31
C LYS A 435 -13.91 11.64 -7.62
N THR A 436 -13.16 11.15 -8.61
CA THR A 436 -13.00 11.78 -9.93
C THR A 436 -13.55 10.92 -11.08
N ARG A 437 -14.08 11.57 -12.12
CA ARG A 437 -14.43 10.95 -13.42
C ARG A 437 -13.28 10.98 -14.45
N LYS A 438 -12.18 11.72 -14.17
CA LYS A 438 -10.99 11.80 -15.03
C LYS A 438 -9.88 10.92 -14.46
N TRP A 439 -9.49 9.88 -15.21
CA TRP A 439 -8.56 8.83 -14.80
C TRP A 439 -7.19 9.36 -14.37
N TYR A 440 -6.58 10.25 -15.14
CA TYR A 440 -5.25 10.80 -14.87
C TYR A 440 -5.20 11.61 -13.55
N ARG A 441 -6.34 12.10 -13.06
CA ARG A 441 -6.44 12.75 -11.74
C ARG A 441 -6.48 11.73 -10.58
N THR A 442 -6.92 10.49 -10.81
CA THR A 442 -6.72 9.41 -9.83
C THR A 442 -5.22 9.15 -9.66
N PHE A 443 -4.47 9.06 -10.77
CA PHE A 443 -3.02 8.90 -10.73
C PHE A 443 -2.32 10.10 -10.07
N PHE A 444 -2.73 11.34 -10.34
CA PHE A 444 -2.20 12.52 -9.61
C PHE A 444 -2.30 12.36 -8.09
N TYR A 445 -3.50 12.07 -7.57
CA TYR A 445 -3.70 11.90 -6.12
C TYR A 445 -2.92 10.71 -5.57
N HIS A 446 -2.80 9.63 -6.34
CA HIS A 446 -2.03 8.47 -5.92
C HIS A 446 -0.52 8.70 -5.90
N PHE A 447 0.02 9.46 -6.86
CA PHE A 447 1.43 9.87 -6.87
C PHE A 447 1.73 10.87 -5.74
N LEU A 448 0.75 11.70 -5.37
CA LEU A 448 0.83 12.54 -4.18
C LEU A 448 0.83 11.69 -2.88
N ASP A 449 0.02 10.63 -2.81
CA ASP A 449 0.07 9.68 -1.68
C ASP A 449 1.42 8.96 -1.58
N ILE A 450 1.98 8.46 -2.70
CA ILE A 450 3.33 7.87 -2.73
C ILE A 450 4.38 8.89 -2.27
N ALA A 451 4.35 10.11 -2.81
CA ALA A 451 5.31 11.16 -2.45
C ALA A 451 5.28 11.50 -0.96
N VAL A 452 4.09 11.63 -0.36
CA VAL A 452 3.95 11.96 1.08
C VAL A 452 4.34 10.78 1.98
N VAL A 453 4.07 9.53 1.56
CA VAL A 453 4.50 8.33 2.31
C VAL A 453 6.01 8.13 2.23
N ASN A 454 6.60 8.18 1.04
CA ASN A 454 8.05 8.05 0.88
C ASN A 454 8.80 9.22 1.56
N ALA A 455 8.29 10.46 1.50
CA ALA A 455 8.86 11.59 2.25
C ALA A 455 8.87 11.36 3.77
N TYR A 456 7.80 10.80 4.33
CA TYR A 456 7.73 10.41 5.75
C TYR A 456 8.71 9.29 6.10
N ILE A 457 8.88 8.29 5.24
CA ILE A 457 9.86 7.22 5.44
C ILE A 457 11.30 7.77 5.38
N LEU A 458 11.59 8.72 4.49
CA LEU A 458 12.90 9.38 4.45
C LEU A 458 13.14 10.22 5.71
N TYR A 459 12.15 10.98 6.16
CA TYR A 459 12.19 11.74 7.41
C TYR A 459 12.50 10.85 8.62
N THR A 460 11.76 9.76 8.80
CA THR A 460 11.94 8.81 9.92
C THR A 460 13.22 7.97 9.84
N LYS A 461 13.96 8.01 8.72
CA LYS A 461 15.28 7.39 8.54
C LYS A 461 16.44 8.39 8.60
N CYS A 462 16.18 9.66 8.92
CA CYS A 462 17.21 10.69 9.13
C CYS A 462 17.35 11.00 10.63
N GLU A 463 18.47 10.59 11.23
CA GLU A 463 18.73 10.64 12.68
C GLU A 463 18.60 12.03 13.33
N SER A 464 18.77 13.11 12.56
CA SER A 464 18.63 14.50 13.02
C SER A 464 17.18 15.02 13.03
N ALA A 465 16.20 14.23 12.58
CA ALA A 465 14.81 14.62 12.52
C ALA A 465 14.08 14.34 13.86
N PRO A 466 13.32 15.29 14.44
CA PRO A 466 12.49 15.03 15.60
C PRO A 466 11.51 13.87 15.35
N ALA A 467 11.29 13.01 16.35
CA ALA A 467 10.33 11.92 16.20
C ALA A 467 8.91 12.48 15.96
N MET A 468 8.30 12.09 14.83
CA MET A 468 6.91 12.41 14.47
C MET A 468 6.21 11.17 13.97
N THR A 469 4.93 11.01 14.29
CA THR A 469 4.05 10.07 13.59
C THR A 469 3.74 10.56 12.18
N GLN A 470 3.29 9.65 11.31
CA GLN A 470 2.84 10.01 9.94
C GLN A 470 1.74 11.08 9.95
N LYS A 471 0.91 11.10 11.01
CA LYS A 471 -0.14 12.10 11.22
C LYS A 471 0.47 13.49 11.44
N GLU A 472 1.42 13.60 12.35
CA GLU A 472 2.08 14.87 12.71
C GLU A 472 2.93 15.40 11.55
N PHE A 473 3.67 14.51 10.87
CA PHE A 473 4.38 14.85 9.63
C PHE A 473 3.43 15.43 8.56
N ARG A 474 2.25 14.81 8.36
CA ARG A 474 1.22 15.33 7.44
C ARG A 474 0.60 16.64 7.94
N GLN A 475 0.43 16.86 9.24
CA GLN A 475 -0.06 18.11 9.81
C GLN A 475 0.94 19.26 9.57
N ALA A 476 2.22 19.05 9.88
CA ALA A 476 3.29 20.02 9.62
C ALA A 476 3.44 20.31 8.12
N LEU A 477 3.37 19.29 7.25
CA LEU A 477 3.37 19.47 5.80
C LEU A 477 2.17 20.32 5.30
N VAL A 478 0.98 20.18 5.89
CA VAL A 478 -0.18 21.04 5.56
C VAL A 478 0.11 22.50 5.92
N GLU A 479 0.63 22.78 7.11
CA GLU A 479 0.96 24.14 7.54
C GLU A 479 2.09 24.74 6.69
N GLU A 480 3.15 23.99 6.38
CA GLU A 480 4.26 24.47 5.56
C GLU A 480 3.83 24.75 4.10
N LEU A 481 3.00 23.88 3.51
CA LEU A 481 2.39 24.13 2.20
C LEU A 481 1.43 25.33 2.23
N ALA A 482 0.64 25.50 3.31
CA ALA A 482 -0.25 26.65 3.49
C ALA A 482 0.53 27.97 3.60
N ASN A 483 1.65 27.98 4.33
CA ASN A 483 2.52 29.14 4.50
C ASN A 483 3.31 29.51 3.23
N LYS A 484 3.52 28.57 2.29
CA LYS A 484 3.96 28.88 0.91
C LYS A 484 2.80 29.24 -0.04
N GLY A 485 1.56 29.17 0.44
CA GLY A 485 0.34 29.34 -0.33
C GLY A 485 0.04 30.77 -0.76
N SER A 486 -1.06 30.93 -1.48
CA SER A 486 -1.66 32.24 -1.75
C SER A 486 -2.62 32.60 -0.62
N VAL A 487 -2.25 33.58 0.22
CA VAL A 487 -3.09 34.05 1.34
C VAL A 487 -4.51 34.38 0.85
N SER A 488 -5.51 33.71 1.43
CA SER A 488 -6.91 33.92 1.10
C SER A 488 -7.39 35.23 1.73
N SER A 489 -7.59 36.27 0.92
CA SER A 489 -8.05 37.59 1.39
C SER A 489 -9.48 37.63 1.94
N SER A 490 -10.20 36.50 1.92
CA SER A 490 -11.53 36.36 2.51
C SER A 490 -11.49 35.89 3.97
N ILE A 491 -10.94 36.72 4.85
CA ILE A 491 -11.12 36.56 6.31
C ILE A 491 -12.44 37.26 6.71
N PRO A 492 -13.44 36.54 7.25
CA PRO A 492 -14.58 37.18 7.89
C PRO A 492 -14.07 37.93 9.13
N LYS A 493 -14.26 39.26 9.17
CA LYS A 493 -13.93 40.09 10.34
C LYS A 493 -14.91 39.83 11.49
N ASN A 494 -14.82 38.66 12.15
CA ASN A 494 -15.26 38.46 13.53
C ASN A 494 -14.90 37.04 14.03
N SER A 495 -13.75 36.93 14.70
CA SER A 495 -13.57 36.00 15.82
C SER A 495 -12.49 36.58 16.74
N ARG A 496 -12.90 37.25 17.81
CA ARG A 496 -11.99 37.59 18.90
C ARG A 496 -11.79 36.33 19.72
N TYR A 497 -10.60 35.73 19.66
CA TYR A 497 -10.19 34.75 20.66
C TYR A 497 -10.22 35.44 22.03
N ILE A 498 -11.12 35.00 22.91
CA ILE A 498 -11.02 35.29 24.34
C ILE A 498 -9.99 34.32 24.89
N ALA A 499 -8.84 34.84 25.30
CA ALA A 499 -7.81 34.03 25.95
C ALA A 499 -8.31 33.53 27.32
N PRO A 500 -8.07 32.26 27.70
CA PRO A 500 -8.28 31.82 29.08
C PRO A 500 -7.37 32.62 30.03
N CYS A 501 -7.91 33.08 31.16
CA CYS A 501 -7.08 33.61 32.24
C CYS A 501 -6.16 32.53 32.82
N GLY A 502 -5.02 32.96 33.37
CA GLY A 502 -4.02 32.07 33.95
C GLY A 502 -4.47 31.32 35.22
N PRO A 503 -3.68 30.34 35.68
CA PRO A 503 -4.04 29.48 36.81
C PRO A 503 -4.02 30.24 38.14
N MET A 504 -5.05 30.02 38.97
CA MET A 504 -5.03 30.42 40.38
C MET A 504 -4.37 29.35 41.25
N ALA A 505 -3.62 29.77 42.28
CA ALA A 505 -2.93 28.89 43.21
C ALA A 505 -3.89 28.26 44.26
N PRO A 506 -3.56 27.08 44.84
CA PRO A 506 -4.48 26.32 45.67
C PRO A 506 -4.35 26.59 47.18
N HIS A 507 -5.46 26.76 47.89
CA HIS A 507 -5.51 26.69 49.36
C HIS A 507 -6.80 26.04 49.89
N LYS A 508 -6.61 25.00 50.73
CA LYS A 508 -7.36 24.60 51.95
C LYS A 508 -8.89 24.58 51.86
N PHE A 509 -9.57 23.46 52.13
CA PHE A 509 -9.68 22.90 53.48
C PHE A 509 -9.88 21.35 53.49
N ALA A 510 -9.96 20.74 54.67
CA ALA A 510 -9.96 19.28 54.88
C ALA A 510 -10.94 18.79 55.96
N ALA A 511 -11.17 17.47 55.99
CA ALA A 511 -12.04 16.71 56.91
C ALA A 511 -13.56 16.98 56.72
N PHE A 512 -14.47 16.02 56.94
CA PHE A 512 -14.47 14.94 57.92
C PHE A 512 -14.90 13.55 57.37
N LEU A 513 -14.63 12.50 58.15
CA LEU A 513 -15.14 11.13 57.96
C LEU A 513 -16.40 10.92 58.82
N LEU A 514 -17.37 10.11 58.38
CA LEU A 514 -17.70 8.81 59.01
C LEU A 514 -18.90 8.07 58.39
N SER A 515 -18.88 6.77 58.63
CA SER A 515 -19.87 5.70 58.40
C SER A 515 -21.37 6.05 58.28
N CYS A 516 -22.06 5.34 57.39
CA CYS A 516 -22.93 4.24 57.83
C CYS A 516 -23.19 3.18 56.73
N THR A 517 -23.67 2.00 57.10
CA THR A 517 -23.68 0.78 56.27
C THR A 517 -25.06 0.11 56.19
N PHE A 518 -25.29 -0.60 55.07
CA PHE A 518 -26.35 -1.61 54.84
C PHE A 518 -27.82 -1.18 54.94
N ILE A 519 -28.61 -1.53 53.91
CA ILE A 519 -29.56 -2.65 53.95
C ILE A 519 -30.07 -2.93 52.51
N CYS A 520 -30.25 -4.21 52.17
CA CYS A 520 -30.88 -4.62 50.91
C CYS A 520 -32.37 -4.92 51.14
N ALA A 521 -33.24 -4.49 50.23
CA ALA A 521 -34.63 -4.96 50.19
C ALA A 521 -35.15 -5.00 48.73
N ALA A 522 -35.77 -6.11 48.38
CA ALA A 522 -36.65 -6.29 47.22
C ALA A 522 -37.76 -7.26 47.63
N PRO A 523 -38.99 -7.15 47.10
CA PRO A 523 -39.41 -8.22 46.18
C PRO A 523 -40.42 -7.82 45.07
N ARG A 524 -40.42 -8.62 43.99
CA ARG A 524 -41.57 -9.22 43.23
C ARG A 524 -42.85 -8.36 43.04
N CYS A 525 -43.48 -8.34 41.85
CA CYS A 525 -44.23 -9.50 41.34
C CYS A 525 -44.65 -9.43 39.83
N CYS A 526 -45.37 -10.48 39.41
CA CYS A 526 -46.22 -10.65 38.21
C CYS A 526 -45.59 -11.09 36.85
N ARG A 527 -46.15 -12.21 36.36
CA ARG A 527 -46.00 -12.90 35.06
C ARG A 527 -46.74 -12.13 33.94
N LYS A 528 -46.62 -12.40 32.63
CA LYS A 528 -46.01 -13.51 31.81
C LYS A 528 -45.02 -12.86 30.76
N ASN A 529 -44.70 -13.29 29.53
CA ASN A 529 -45.15 -14.39 28.65
C ASN A 529 -44.04 -14.99 27.73
N GLU A 530 -44.43 -16.03 26.98
CA GLU A 530 -43.89 -16.55 25.70
C GLU A 530 -43.46 -15.46 24.67
N THR A 531 -42.53 -15.69 23.72
CA THR A 531 -41.74 -16.88 23.33
C THR A 531 -40.44 -16.50 22.55
N HIS A 532 -39.48 -17.44 22.41
CA HIS A 532 -38.36 -17.50 21.43
C HIS A 532 -37.68 -16.17 20.98
N LEU A 533 -36.38 -15.94 21.18
CA LEU A 533 -35.23 -16.82 20.86
C LEU A 533 -33.97 -16.40 21.67
N THR A 534 -32.91 -17.25 21.72
CA THR A 534 -31.83 -17.13 22.72
C THR A 534 -30.45 -16.69 22.20
N SER A 535 -29.75 -15.94 23.08
CA SER A 535 -28.29 -15.74 23.16
C SER A 535 -27.56 -14.93 22.07
N LYS A 536 -27.07 -13.73 22.46
CA LYS A 536 -25.66 -13.28 22.35
C LYS A 536 -25.49 -11.86 22.87
N LEU A 537 -25.24 -11.70 24.17
CA LEU A 537 -24.70 -10.50 24.80
C LEU A 537 -24.09 -10.86 26.16
N TRP A 538 -23.14 -10.05 26.64
CA TRP A 538 -22.18 -10.34 27.72
C TRP A 538 -21.21 -11.51 27.39
N THR A 539 -19.94 -11.49 27.84
CA THR A 539 -19.26 -10.53 28.73
C THR A 539 -18.26 -9.61 28.02
N LEU A 540 -18.14 -8.39 28.53
CA LEU A 540 -17.08 -7.43 28.21
C LEU A 540 -16.43 -7.04 29.54
N GLY A 541 -15.16 -7.36 29.74
CA GLY A 541 -14.47 -7.12 31.02
C GLY A 541 -13.04 -7.65 31.04
N ASN A 542 -12.15 -6.89 31.68
CA ASN A 542 -10.72 -7.14 31.85
C ASN A 542 -9.87 -7.25 30.57
N TYR A 543 -9.18 -6.16 30.20
CA TYR A 543 -7.73 -6.16 29.93
C TYR A 543 -7.24 -4.71 29.77
N MET A 544 -6.82 -4.11 30.90
CA MET A 544 -6.31 -2.72 30.97
C MET A 544 -5.38 -2.59 32.19
N ARG A 545 -4.20 -3.23 32.10
CA ARG A 545 -3.01 -3.05 32.98
C ARG A 545 -1.84 -3.87 32.39
N HIS A 546 -0.63 -3.32 32.52
CA HIS A 546 0.67 -3.77 31.97
C HIS A 546 1.08 -3.19 30.60
N PHE A 547 1.56 -1.94 30.63
CA PHE A 547 2.68 -1.49 29.81
C PHE A 547 3.52 -0.49 30.62
N SER A 548 4.56 -1.01 31.27
CA SER A 548 5.62 -0.27 31.97
C SER A 548 6.79 -1.21 32.15
N LEU A 549 8.01 -0.74 31.87
CA LEU A 549 9.27 -1.48 31.96
C LEU A 549 9.39 -2.69 31.00
N LEU A 550 9.62 -2.39 29.71
CA LEU A 550 10.91 -2.65 29.04
C LEU A 550 11.02 -1.76 27.79
#